data_AF-A0A662I9S1-F1
#
_entry.id   AF-A0A662I9S1-F1
#
_cell.length_a   1.000
_cell.length_b   1.000
_cell.length_c   1.000
_cell.angle_alpha   90.00
_cell.angle_beta   90.00
_cell.angle_gamma   90.00
#
_symmetry.space_group_name_H-M   'P 1'
#
loop_
_entity.id
_entity.type
_entity.pdbx_description
1 polymer ?
#
loop_
_entity_poly.entity_id
_entity_poly.type
_entity_poly.pdbx_seq_one_letter_code
_entity_poly.pdbx_strand_id
1 'polypeptide(L)'
;KVRVRYTPVYFMTVPSNKGPTQLMVIYGGSLYGKNKWRIQGNQIIMEGYDMYGADVILPTDWTKVKLSIKGYVGYLSCSVGFKMNSLTEGYSLTYLATYLYSINDARIEVRAEIEIRRTPLNMKLQVLWAEDLEKLDWNTYVGTLRSYEEPEPWELLLGRVLGIGAKVPPGMLIVQLKELVRK
;
A
#
# COMPACT_ATOMS: atom_id res chain seq x y z
N LYS A 1 13.59 19.19 26.33
CA LYS A 1 14.18 18.26 25.34
C LYS A 1 13.25 18.17 24.15
N VAL A 2 13.61 18.73 22.99
CA VAL A 2 12.84 18.57 21.74
C VAL A 2 13.18 17.20 21.15
N ARG A 3 12.18 16.36 20.87
CA ARG A 3 12.36 15.12 20.11
C ARG A 3 11.99 15.43 18.65
N VAL A 4 12.98 15.47 17.77
CA VAL A 4 12.75 15.53 16.33
C VAL A 4 12.46 14.11 15.85
N ARG A 5 11.28 13.90 15.26
CA ARG A 5 10.89 12.62 14.63
C ARG A 5 11.19 12.74 13.14
N TYR A 6 12.18 11.99 12.65
CA TYR A 6 12.44 11.89 11.22
C TYR A 6 11.56 10.78 10.64
N THR A 7 10.77 11.10 9.61
CA THR A 7 10.04 10.11 8.82
C THR A 7 10.92 9.71 7.64
N PRO A 8 11.33 8.43 7.51
CA PRO A 8 12.12 7.97 6.38
C PRO A 8 11.38 8.12 5.05
N VAL A 9 12.07 8.70 4.06
CA VAL A 9 11.59 8.84 2.69
C VAL A 9 12.57 8.14 1.75
N TYR A 10 12.03 7.38 0.81
CA TYR A 10 12.77 6.64 -0.20
C TYR A 10 12.23 6.96 -1.59
N PHE A 11 13.00 6.61 -2.61
CA PHE A 11 12.57 6.70 -4.00
C PHE A 11 12.58 5.33 -4.65
N MET A 12 11.50 5.04 -5.37
CA MET A 12 11.32 3.81 -6.15
C MET A 12 11.23 4.19 -7.62
N THR A 13 11.98 3.50 -8.49
CA THR A 13 11.85 3.69 -9.95
C THR A 13 10.95 2.61 -10.51
N VAL A 14 9.82 2.99 -11.10
CA VAL A 14 8.82 2.05 -11.63
C VAL A 14 8.69 2.16 -13.15
N PRO A 15 8.39 1.05 -13.85
CA PRO A 15 8.05 1.10 -15.27
C PRO A 15 6.73 1.84 -15.48
N SER A 16 6.72 2.78 -16.44
CA SER A 16 5.50 3.49 -16.86
C SER A 16 5.43 3.62 -18.37
N ASN A 17 4.22 3.79 -18.91
CA ASN A 17 3.97 4.07 -20.33
C ASN A 17 4.59 5.39 -20.83
N LYS A 18 5.07 6.25 -19.91
CA LYS A 18 5.84 7.47 -20.23
C LYS A 18 7.35 7.34 -19.96
N GLY A 19 7.85 6.10 -19.80
CA GLY A 19 9.23 5.82 -19.39
C GLY A 19 9.38 5.61 -17.87
N PRO A 20 10.58 5.23 -17.38
CA PRO A 20 10.81 5.03 -15.96
C PRO A 20 10.40 6.26 -15.14
N THR A 21 9.55 6.06 -14.12
CA THR A 21 9.04 7.14 -13.27
C THR A 21 9.52 6.93 -11.84
N GLN A 22 10.07 7.97 -11.23
CA GLN A 22 10.42 7.95 -9.81
C GLN A 22 9.20 8.27 -8.95
N LEU A 23 8.96 7.43 -7.96
CA LEU A 23 7.90 7.59 -6.96
C LEU A 23 8.53 7.77 -5.60
N MET A 24 7.96 8.68 -4.81
CA MET A 24 8.31 8.85 -3.42
C MET A 24 7.60 7.77 -2.59
N VAL A 25 8.32 7.17 -1.66
CA VAL A 25 7.80 6.16 -0.73
C VAL A 25 8.10 6.60 0.70
N ILE A 26 7.05 6.82 1.49
CA ILE A 26 7.13 7.24 2.88
C ILE A 26 6.90 6.01 3.75
N TYR A 27 7.78 5.75 4.71
CA TYR A 27 7.62 4.62 5.63
C TYR A 27 6.85 5.04 6.89
N GLY A 28 5.77 4.32 7.19
CA GLY A 28 4.88 4.59 8.33
C GLY A 28 5.26 3.84 9.63
N GLY A 29 6.37 3.12 9.65
CA GLY A 29 6.79 2.32 10.81
C GLY A 29 7.81 3.00 11.73
N SER A 30 8.11 2.30 12.82
CA SER A 30 9.09 2.71 13.83
C SER A 30 10.49 2.27 13.39
N LEU A 31 11.45 3.21 13.30
CA LEU A 31 12.86 2.92 12.95
C LEU A 31 13.65 2.18 14.06
N TYR A 32 13.00 1.83 15.17
CA TYR A 32 13.66 1.20 16.31
C TYR A 32 13.86 -0.30 16.04
N GLY A 33 14.95 -0.63 15.32
CA GLY A 33 15.34 -2.01 15.02
C GLY A 33 16.23 -2.11 13.78
N LYS A 34 16.78 -3.31 13.51
CA LYS A 34 17.39 -3.59 12.20
C LYS A 34 16.27 -3.58 11.17
N ASN A 35 16.17 -2.54 10.35
CA ASN A 35 15.18 -2.43 9.27
C ASN A 35 15.25 -3.69 8.39
N LYS A 36 14.22 -4.55 8.51
CA LYS A 36 14.04 -5.71 7.63
C LYS A 36 13.14 -5.36 6.44
N TRP A 37 13.15 -4.10 6.04
CA TRP A 37 12.49 -3.66 4.83
C TRP A 37 13.44 -2.83 3.99
N ARG A 38 13.26 -2.86 2.67
CA ARG A 38 14.07 -2.09 1.71
C ARG A 38 13.32 -1.85 0.42
N ILE A 39 13.78 -0.85 -0.33
CA ILE A 39 13.40 -0.65 -1.72
C ILE A 39 14.51 -1.20 -2.63
N GLN A 40 14.13 -2.04 -3.59
CA GLN A 40 15.03 -2.58 -4.60
C GLN A 40 14.38 -2.43 -5.98
N GLY A 41 14.82 -1.44 -6.76
CA GLY A 41 14.22 -1.14 -8.06
C GLY A 41 12.76 -0.67 -7.92
N ASN A 42 11.82 -1.47 -8.43
CA ASN A 42 10.37 -1.25 -8.31
C ASN A 42 9.70 -2.12 -7.24
N GLN A 43 10.48 -2.65 -6.28
CA GLN A 43 10.01 -3.58 -5.25
C GLN A 43 10.14 -2.96 -3.86
N ILE A 44 9.10 -3.13 -3.05
CA ILE A 44 9.14 -3.04 -1.59
C ILE A 44 9.33 -4.45 -1.07
N ILE A 45 10.45 -4.70 -0.41
CA ILE A 45 10.77 -6.00 0.18
C ILE A 45 10.65 -5.86 1.69
N MET A 46 9.86 -6.73 2.32
CA MET A 46 9.60 -6.79 3.75
C MET A 46 9.95 -8.18 4.27
N GLU A 47 10.76 -8.28 5.31
CA GLU A 47 11.30 -9.55 5.84
C GLU A 47 11.04 -9.69 7.34
N GLY A 48 10.80 -10.90 7.83
CA GLY A 48 10.64 -11.18 9.25
C GLY A 48 9.23 -10.96 9.81
N TYR A 49 9.12 -10.99 11.14
CA TYR A 49 7.87 -11.04 11.91
C TYR A 49 7.48 -9.65 12.42
N ASP A 50 7.00 -8.78 11.54
CA ASP A 50 6.67 -7.39 11.91
C ASP A 50 5.51 -6.83 11.09
N MET A 51 5.02 -5.67 11.52
CA MET A 51 4.05 -4.85 10.82
C MET A 51 4.77 -3.75 10.05
N TYR A 52 4.44 -3.63 8.77
CA TYR A 52 5.01 -2.67 7.84
C TYR A 52 3.90 -1.76 7.32
N GLY A 53 4.23 -0.48 7.12
CA GLY A 53 3.38 0.50 6.47
C GLY A 53 4.22 1.35 5.53
N ALA A 54 3.74 1.55 4.31
CA ALA A 54 4.36 2.44 3.34
C ALA A 54 3.30 3.17 2.50
N ASP A 55 3.53 4.46 2.28
CA ASP A 55 2.73 5.28 1.37
C ASP A 55 3.54 5.59 0.12
N VAL A 56 3.02 5.17 -1.03
CA VAL A 56 3.61 5.45 -2.35
C VAL A 56 2.86 6.62 -2.99
N ILE A 57 3.58 7.69 -3.30
CA ILE A 57 3.00 8.90 -3.90
C ILE A 57 3.00 8.78 -5.42
N LEU A 58 1.82 8.58 -5.99
CA LEU A 58 1.60 8.48 -7.43
C LEU A 58 1.64 9.86 -8.12
N PRO A 59 1.99 9.92 -9.42
CA PRO A 59 1.95 11.16 -10.21
C PRO A 59 0.53 11.70 -10.33
N THR A 60 0.34 13.00 -10.52
CA THR A 60 -1.00 13.60 -10.65
C THR A 60 -1.81 13.08 -11.84
N ASP A 61 -1.15 12.55 -12.86
CA ASP A 61 -1.74 12.05 -14.12
C ASP A 61 -1.89 10.51 -14.17
N TRP A 62 -1.72 9.79 -13.05
CA TRP A 62 -1.89 8.33 -13.04
C TRP A 62 -3.34 7.92 -13.37
N THR A 63 -3.47 6.79 -14.05
CA THR A 63 -4.76 6.20 -14.45
C THR A 63 -4.89 4.74 -14.06
N LYS A 64 -3.78 3.99 -14.03
CA LYS A 64 -3.72 2.59 -13.61
C LYS A 64 -2.43 2.30 -12.86
N VAL A 65 -2.50 1.48 -11.83
CA VAL A 65 -1.35 0.87 -11.16
C VAL A 65 -1.58 -0.63 -11.08
N LYS A 66 -0.54 -1.43 -11.36
CA LYS A 66 -0.56 -2.87 -11.15
C LYS A 66 0.53 -3.28 -10.17
N LEU A 67 0.12 -3.95 -9.09
CA LEU A 67 0.99 -4.53 -8.09
C LEU A 67 1.10 -6.04 -8.31
N SER A 68 2.26 -6.58 -8.01
CA SER A 68 2.44 -8.02 -7.84
C SER A 68 2.95 -8.31 -6.45
N ILE A 69 2.30 -9.29 -5.84
CA ILE A 69 2.56 -9.74 -4.48
C ILE A 69 3.18 -11.13 -4.59
N LYS A 70 4.30 -11.35 -3.90
CA LYS A 70 4.95 -12.66 -3.80
C LYS A 70 5.57 -12.85 -2.43
N GLY A 71 5.26 -13.95 -1.77
CA GLY A 71 5.89 -14.34 -0.51
C GLY A 71 4.87 -14.67 0.57
N TYR A 72 5.26 -14.55 1.83
CA TYR A 72 4.41 -14.94 2.95
C TYR A 72 3.54 -13.78 3.44
N VAL A 73 2.24 -14.03 3.57
CA VAL A 73 1.27 -13.03 4.04
C VAL A 73 0.60 -13.53 5.31
N GLY A 74 0.65 -12.72 6.37
CA GLY A 74 -0.27 -12.81 7.49
C GLY A 74 -1.43 -11.84 7.29
N TYR A 75 -1.10 -10.64 6.84
CA TYR A 75 -2.03 -9.61 6.41
C TYR A 75 -1.37 -8.71 5.37
N LEU A 76 -2.13 -8.27 4.38
CA LEU A 76 -1.76 -7.26 3.40
C LEU A 76 -2.99 -6.37 3.15
N SER A 77 -2.82 -5.07 3.27
CA SER A 77 -3.77 -4.05 2.83
C SER A 77 -3.15 -3.22 1.72
N CYS A 78 -3.96 -2.90 0.72
CA CYS A 78 -3.65 -1.91 -0.29
C CYS A 78 -4.83 -0.95 -0.37
N SER A 79 -4.56 0.36 -0.26
CA SER A 79 -5.62 1.38 -0.24
C SER A 79 -5.28 2.58 -1.08
N VAL A 80 -6.30 3.22 -1.63
CA VAL A 80 -6.20 4.54 -2.25
C VAL A 80 -7.33 5.41 -1.71
N GLY A 81 -6.96 6.49 -1.02
CA GLY A 81 -7.89 7.56 -0.67
C GLY A 81 -8.17 8.44 -1.88
N PHE A 82 -9.39 8.91 -2.09
CA PHE A 82 -9.75 9.62 -3.34
C PHE A 82 -10.75 10.77 -3.20
N LYS A 83 -11.37 10.95 -2.04
CA LYS A 83 -12.27 12.09 -1.79
C LYS A 83 -12.14 12.53 -0.35
N MET A 84 -11.92 13.83 -0.13
CA MET A 84 -12.01 14.45 1.18
C MET A 84 -13.09 15.53 1.17
N ASN A 85 -14.01 15.50 2.13
CA ASN A 85 -15.00 16.57 2.30
C ASN A 85 -14.98 17.07 3.74
N SER A 86 -15.06 18.39 3.89
CA SER A 86 -15.36 19.01 5.18
C SER A 86 -16.84 18.78 5.51
N LEU A 87 -17.10 18.43 6.75
CA LEU A 87 -18.40 18.43 7.40
C LEU A 87 -18.38 19.51 8.48
N THR A 88 -19.54 19.84 9.05
CA THR A 88 -19.69 20.87 10.10
C THR A 88 -18.81 20.63 11.33
N GLU A 89 -18.39 19.39 11.56
CA GLU A 89 -17.59 18.99 12.73
C GLU A 89 -16.31 18.21 12.36
N GLY A 90 -15.83 18.21 11.11
CA GLY A 90 -14.59 17.50 10.77
C GLY A 90 -14.39 17.21 9.28
N TYR A 91 -13.52 16.26 8.98
CA TYR A 91 -13.16 15.83 7.62
C TYR A 91 -13.53 14.37 7.39
N SER A 92 -14.03 14.06 6.20
CA SER A 92 -14.35 12.69 5.78
C SER A 92 -13.49 12.28 4.58
N LEU A 93 -12.76 11.19 4.71
CA LEU A 93 -11.96 10.57 3.66
C LEU A 93 -12.67 9.32 3.14
N THR A 94 -13.07 9.34 1.87
CA THR A 94 -13.48 8.12 1.16
C THR A 94 -12.26 7.43 0.56
N TYR A 95 -12.16 6.13 0.79
CA TYR A 95 -11.08 5.29 0.29
C TYR A 95 -11.61 3.97 -0.27
N LEU A 96 -10.82 3.40 -1.17
CA LEU A 96 -10.99 2.04 -1.67
C LEU A 96 -9.83 1.20 -1.13
N ALA A 97 -10.14 0.07 -0.51
CA ALA A 97 -9.13 -0.83 0.02
C ALA A 97 -9.42 -2.28 -0.33
N THR A 98 -8.35 -3.03 -0.58
CA THR A 98 -8.34 -4.49 -0.67
C THR A 98 -7.49 -5.02 0.48
N TYR A 99 -7.98 -6.10 1.09
CA TYR A 99 -7.27 -6.84 2.11
C TYR A 99 -7.08 -8.28 1.65
N LEU A 100 -5.93 -8.83 1.96
CA LEU A 100 -5.57 -10.22 1.77
C LEU A 100 -4.95 -10.70 3.08
N TYR A 101 -5.50 -11.73 3.70
CA TYR A 101 -5.05 -12.16 5.02
C TYR A 101 -5.13 -13.66 5.18
N SER A 102 -4.23 -14.19 6.02
CA SER A 102 -4.28 -15.56 6.46
C SER A 102 -5.29 -15.70 7.60
N ILE A 103 -6.16 -16.69 7.51
CA ILE A 103 -7.05 -17.08 8.59
C ILE A 103 -6.21 -17.68 9.73
N ASN A 104 -6.54 -17.33 10.98
CA ASN A 104 -5.86 -17.78 12.20
C ASN A 104 -4.34 -17.50 12.22
N ASP A 105 -3.89 -16.41 11.58
CA ASP A 105 -2.47 -16.04 11.51
C ASP A 105 -1.57 -17.14 10.91
N ALA A 106 -2.12 -18.00 10.04
CA ALA A 106 -1.35 -19.02 9.35
C ALA A 106 -0.27 -18.39 8.45
N ARG A 107 0.93 -18.98 8.45
CA ARG A 107 1.97 -18.58 7.49
C ARG A 107 1.63 -19.19 6.13
N ILE A 108 1.17 -18.37 5.19
CA ILE A 108 0.77 -18.82 3.83
C ILE A 108 1.65 -18.13 2.79
N GLU A 109 2.32 -18.90 1.95
CA GLU A 109 2.94 -18.36 0.74
C GLU A 109 1.89 -18.06 -0.33
N VAL A 110 1.96 -16.88 -0.95
CA VAL A 110 1.00 -16.41 -1.95
C VAL A 110 1.70 -15.70 -3.10
N ARG A 111 1.09 -15.83 -4.28
CA ARG A 111 1.32 -14.99 -5.46
C ARG A 111 0.00 -14.37 -5.87
N ALA A 112 -0.05 -13.04 -5.91
CA ALA A 112 -1.26 -12.32 -6.29
C ALA A 112 -0.92 -11.07 -7.11
N GLU A 113 -1.94 -10.52 -7.77
CA GLU A 113 -1.86 -9.23 -8.44
C GLU A 113 -3.00 -8.33 -7.98
N ILE A 114 -2.69 -7.04 -7.80
CA ILE A 114 -3.69 -6.02 -7.50
C ILE A 114 -3.66 -5.01 -8.64
N GLU A 115 -4.77 -4.83 -9.33
CA GLU A 115 -4.94 -3.77 -10.31
C GLU A 115 -5.81 -2.66 -9.72
N ILE A 116 -5.33 -1.43 -9.81
CA ILE A 116 -6.03 -0.23 -9.36
C ILE A 116 -6.22 0.67 -10.57
N ARG A 117 -7.45 1.10 -10.83
CA ARG A 117 -7.79 2.07 -11.88
C ARG A 117 -8.40 3.30 -11.24
N ARG A 118 -8.07 4.48 -11.77
CA ARG A 118 -8.56 5.76 -11.24
C ARG A 118 -9.96 6.13 -11.74
N THR A 119 -10.33 5.72 -12.96
CA THR A 119 -11.58 6.15 -13.60
C THR A 119 -12.19 5.02 -14.43
N PRO A 120 -13.32 4.41 -14.00
CA PRO A 120 -13.91 4.55 -12.67
C PRO A 120 -12.93 4.03 -11.60
N LEU A 121 -12.97 4.60 -10.40
CA LEU A 121 -12.10 4.13 -9.33
C LEU A 121 -12.47 2.68 -8.98
N ASN A 122 -11.55 1.75 -9.18
CA ASN A 122 -11.73 0.35 -8.84
C ASN A 122 -10.40 -0.30 -8.46
N MET A 123 -10.52 -1.38 -7.71
CA MET A 123 -9.41 -2.19 -7.23
C MET A 123 -9.83 -3.65 -7.36
N LYS A 124 -8.97 -4.45 -7.95
CA LYS A 124 -9.21 -5.88 -8.16
C LYS A 124 -8.00 -6.66 -7.68
N LEU A 125 -8.24 -7.59 -6.77
CA LEU A 125 -7.28 -8.61 -6.38
C LEU A 125 -7.51 -9.87 -7.20
N GLN A 126 -6.41 -10.43 -7.70
CA GLN A 126 -6.40 -11.76 -8.29
C GLN A 126 -5.33 -12.60 -7.58
N VAL A 127 -5.75 -13.62 -6.85
CA VAL A 127 -4.84 -14.64 -6.32
C VAL A 127 -4.46 -15.57 -7.49
N LEU A 128 -3.17 -15.60 -7.82
CA LEU A 128 -2.64 -16.45 -8.89
C LEU A 128 -2.27 -17.84 -8.38
N TRP A 129 -1.80 -17.90 -7.13
CA TRP A 129 -1.42 -19.13 -6.44
C TRP A 129 -1.34 -18.89 -4.94
N ALA A 130 -1.69 -19.89 -4.15
CA ALA A 130 -1.49 -19.92 -2.71
C ALA A 130 -1.08 -21.34 -2.27
N GLU A 131 -0.21 -21.42 -1.25
CA GLU A 131 0.19 -22.68 -0.64
C GLU A 131 -1.00 -23.44 -0.05
N ASP A 132 -1.90 -22.71 0.61
CA ASP A 132 -3.14 -23.21 1.21
C ASP A 132 -4.25 -22.17 0.99
N LEU A 133 -5.09 -22.40 -0.03
CA LEU A 133 -6.15 -21.46 -0.40
C LEU A 133 -7.28 -21.43 0.63
N GLU A 134 -7.50 -22.53 1.37
CA GLU A 134 -8.58 -22.61 2.36
C GLU A 134 -8.31 -21.74 3.59
N LYS A 135 -7.03 -21.45 3.87
CA LYS A 135 -6.62 -20.55 4.94
C LYS A 135 -6.41 -19.11 4.47
N LEU A 136 -6.71 -18.79 3.22
CA LEU A 136 -6.52 -17.46 2.66
C LEU A 136 -7.88 -16.83 2.40
N ASP A 137 -8.07 -15.59 2.85
CA ASP A 137 -9.29 -14.83 2.61
C ASP A 137 -8.94 -13.42 2.16
N TRP A 138 -9.85 -12.81 1.42
CA TRP A 138 -9.68 -11.47 0.89
C TRP A 138 -11.01 -10.79 0.65
N ASN A 139 -11.00 -9.48 0.85
CA ASN A 139 -12.14 -8.65 0.55
C ASN A 139 -11.70 -7.32 -0.05
N THR A 140 -12.63 -6.67 -0.72
CA THR A 140 -12.45 -5.30 -1.23
C THR A 140 -13.67 -4.52 -0.82
N TYR A 141 -13.46 -3.36 -0.19
CA TYR A 141 -14.57 -2.51 0.21
C TYR A 141 -14.23 -1.03 0.05
N VAL A 142 -15.29 -0.24 -0.07
CA VAL A 142 -15.24 1.22 -0.04
C VAL A 142 -15.56 1.66 1.37
N GLY A 143 -14.65 2.39 2.00
CA GLY A 143 -14.82 2.91 3.35
C GLY A 143 -14.86 4.42 3.37
N THR A 144 -15.42 4.97 4.46
CA THR A 144 -15.29 6.39 4.79
C THR A 144 -14.70 6.51 6.19
N LEU A 145 -13.53 7.12 6.30
CA LEU A 145 -12.91 7.50 7.57
C LEU A 145 -13.35 8.92 7.91
N ARG A 146 -13.65 9.16 9.19
CA ARG A 146 -13.90 10.50 9.71
C ARG A 146 -12.73 10.88 10.59
N SER A 147 -12.21 12.08 10.39
CA SER A 147 -11.22 12.71 11.25
C SER A 147 -11.77 14.03 11.77
N TYR A 148 -11.51 14.33 13.03
CA TYR A 148 -11.77 15.64 13.64
C TYR A 148 -10.51 16.52 13.60
N GLU A 149 -9.38 15.97 13.17
CA GLU A 149 -8.11 16.67 13.03
C GLU A 149 -8.02 17.29 11.64
N GLU A 150 -7.38 18.46 11.56
CA GLU A 150 -7.07 19.11 10.29
C GLU A 150 -6.15 18.19 9.46
N PRO A 151 -6.45 17.98 8.16
CA PRO A 151 -5.64 17.09 7.34
C PRO A 151 -4.20 17.59 7.27
N GLU A 152 -3.23 16.69 7.43
CA GLU A 152 -1.84 17.02 7.20
C GLU A 152 -1.63 17.44 5.73
N PRO A 153 -0.63 18.30 5.41
CA PRO A 153 -0.44 18.78 4.03
C PRO A 153 -0.28 17.67 2.98
N TRP A 154 0.23 16.49 3.37
CA TRP A 154 0.33 15.36 2.46
C TRP A 154 -1.02 14.66 2.23
N GLU A 155 -1.97 14.74 3.17
CA GLU A 155 -3.35 14.29 3.00
C GLU A 155 -4.11 15.21 2.02
N LEU A 156 -3.56 16.38 1.64
CA LEU A 156 -4.09 17.13 0.50
C LEU A 156 -3.72 16.47 -0.85
N LEU A 157 -2.79 15.51 -0.86
CA LEU A 157 -2.42 14.73 -2.05
C LEU A 157 -3.32 13.50 -2.27
N LEU A 158 -4.49 13.46 -1.63
CA LEU A 158 -5.48 12.40 -1.80
C LEU A 158 -5.83 12.17 -3.27
N GLY A 159 -6.12 10.92 -3.60
CA GLY A 159 -6.22 10.43 -4.97
C GLY A 159 -4.87 10.08 -5.57
N ARG A 160 -3.75 10.29 -4.86
CA ARG A 160 -2.39 9.93 -5.30
C ARG A 160 -1.65 9.03 -4.33
N VAL A 161 -2.14 8.85 -3.11
CA VAL A 161 -1.50 8.00 -2.11
C VAL A 161 -1.98 6.56 -2.31
N LEU A 162 -1.03 5.68 -2.61
CA LEU A 162 -1.20 4.24 -2.53
C LEU A 162 -0.63 3.76 -1.20
N GLY A 163 -1.51 3.51 -0.24
CA GLY A 163 -1.15 2.96 1.06
C GLY A 163 -0.96 1.44 0.96
N ILE A 164 0.12 0.94 1.54
CA ILE A 164 0.45 -0.48 1.63
C ILE A 164 0.73 -0.81 3.10
N GLY A 165 -0.11 -1.63 3.71
CA GLY A 165 0.11 -2.18 5.05
C GLY A 165 0.34 -3.68 4.97
N ALA A 166 1.28 -4.23 5.72
CA ALA A 166 1.50 -5.67 5.73
C ALA A 166 1.93 -6.19 7.10
N LYS A 167 1.36 -7.30 7.54
CA LYS A 167 1.91 -8.15 8.61
C LYS A 167 2.58 -9.34 7.92
N VAL A 168 3.90 -9.41 8.04
CA VAL A 168 4.69 -10.48 7.43
C VAL A 168 5.04 -11.50 8.52
N PRO A 169 4.69 -12.79 8.36
CA PRO A 169 5.15 -13.85 9.26
C PRO A 169 6.62 -14.20 8.96
N PRO A 170 7.28 -15.15 9.66
CA PRO A 170 8.68 -15.47 9.39
C PRO A 170 8.89 -15.84 7.91
N GLY A 171 9.67 -15.01 7.21
CA GLY A 171 9.83 -15.11 5.76
C GLY A 171 10.00 -13.73 5.13
N MET A 172 9.58 -13.62 3.87
CA MET A 172 9.67 -12.40 3.08
C MET A 172 8.37 -12.20 2.31
N LEU A 173 7.96 -10.94 2.18
CA LEU A 173 6.91 -10.47 1.28
C LEU A 173 7.50 -9.41 0.34
N ILE A 174 7.26 -9.59 -0.96
CA ILE A 174 7.65 -8.65 -2.00
C ILE A 174 6.38 -8.05 -2.59
N VAL A 175 6.30 -6.73 -2.57
CA VAL A 175 5.30 -5.94 -3.29
C VAL A 175 5.99 -5.18 -4.41
N GLN A 176 5.71 -5.55 -5.65
CA GLN A 176 6.30 -4.95 -6.83
C GLN A 176 5.29 -4.08 -7.57
N LEU A 177 5.64 -2.82 -7.84
CA LEU A 177 4.89 -1.98 -8.79
C LEU A 177 5.27 -2.37 -10.22
N LYS A 178 4.51 -3.32 -10.80
CA LYS A 178 4.77 -3.89 -12.13
C LYS A 178 4.45 -2.95 -13.27
N GLU A 179 3.46 -2.07 -13.09
CA GLU A 179 2.99 -1.18 -14.15
C GLU A 179 2.39 0.10 -13.57
N LEU A 180 2.75 1.24 -14.14
CA LEU A 180 2.13 2.54 -13.91
C LEU A 180 1.69 3.16 -15.24
N VAL A 181 0.39 3.35 -15.43
CA VAL A 181 -0.16 4.04 -16.60
C VAL A 181 -0.52 5.48 -16.23
N ARG A 182 -0.12 6.41 -17.11
CA ARG A 182 -0.32 7.85 -16.99
C ARG A 182 -1.03 8.39 -18.24
N LYS A 183 -1.91 9.36 -18.07
CA LYS A 183 -2.66 10.03 -19.15
C LYS A 183 -1.79 11.04 -19.90
#